data_AF-A0A511NJ88-F1
#
_entry.id   AF-A0A511NJ88-F1
#
_cell.length_a   1.000
_cell.length_b   1.000
_cell.length_c   1.000
_cell.angle_alpha   90.00
_cell.angle_beta   90.00
_cell.angle_gamma   90.00
#
_symmetry.space_group_name_H-M   'P 1'
#
loop_
_entity.id
_entity.type
_entity.pdbx_description
1 polymer ?
#
loop_
_entity_poly.entity_id
_entity_poly.type
_entity_poly.pdbx_seq_one_letter_code
_entity_poly.pdbx_strand_id
1 'polypeptide(L)'
;MKKQHYTIILVIIILLIPILLYLIINTMISIKYETDGIETCISSVTGKNLCSRIDQLKVSIYIDMIVMIFWLALKNLIVKR
;
A
#
# COMPACT_ATOMS: atom_id res chain seq x y z
N MET A 1 -21.43 6.86 -13.21
CA MET A 1 -20.77 5.56 -13.47
C MET A 1 -21.76 4.42 -13.27
N LYS A 2 -21.70 3.34 -14.07
CA LYS A 2 -22.56 2.16 -13.81
C LYS A 2 -22.16 1.52 -12.48
N LYS A 3 -23.13 1.05 -11.69
CA LYS A 3 -22.90 0.42 -10.37
C LYS A 3 -21.81 -0.67 -10.42
N GLN A 4 -21.80 -1.49 -11.48
CA GLN A 4 -20.79 -2.53 -11.68
C GLN A 4 -19.35 -1.98 -11.68
N HIS A 5 -19.08 -0.88 -12.39
CA HIS A 5 -17.72 -0.36 -12.49
C HIS A 5 -17.28 0.29 -11.17
N TYR A 6 -18.21 0.94 -10.46
CA TYR A 6 -17.95 1.46 -9.12
C TYR A 6 -17.56 0.34 -8.15
N THR A 7 -18.28 -0.78 -8.19
CA THR A 7 -17.99 -1.97 -7.36
C THR A 7 -16.64 -2.59 -7.72
N ILE A 8 -16.32 -2.72 -9.02
CA ILE A 8 -15.02 -3.26 -9.46
C ILE A 8 -13.87 -2.41 -8.91
N ILE A 9 -13.94 -1.09 -9.05
CA ILE A 9 -12.89 -0.19 -8.54
C ILE A 9 -12.76 -0.31 -7.01
N LEU A 10 -13.88 -0.36 -6.29
CA LEU A 10 -13.86 -0.51 -4.84
C LEU A 10 -13.21 -1.83 -4.40
N VAL A 11 -13.47 -2.92 -5.11
CA VAL A 11 -12.80 -4.22 -4.85
C VAL A 11 -11.30 -4.13 -5.11
N ILE A 12 -10.87 -3.44 -6.17
CA ILE A 12 -9.44 -3.24 -6.47
C ILE A 12 -8.75 -2.46 -5.35
N ILE A 13 -9.36 -1.37 -4.87
CA ILE A 13 -8.85 -0.57 -3.74
C ILE A 13 -8.73 -1.45 -2.49
N ILE A 14 -9.74 -2.26 -2.18
CA ILE A 14 -9.68 -3.18 -1.03
C ILE A 14 -8.56 -4.23 -1.18
N LEU A 15 -8.32 -4.73 -2.40
CA LEU A 15 -7.25 -5.70 -2.67
C LEU A 15 -5.84 -5.10 -2.61
N LEU A 16 -5.68 -3.78 -2.79
CA LEU A 16 -4.38 -3.12 -2.69
C LEU A 16 -3.82 -3.15 -1.25
N ILE A 17 -4.69 -3.05 -0.24
CA ILE A 17 -4.31 -3.07 1.18
C ILE A 17 -3.52 -4.34 1.57
N PRO A 18 -4.01 -5.58 1.36
CA PRO A 18 -3.25 -6.78 1.70
C PRO A 18 -1.96 -6.93 0.87
N ILE A 19 -1.94 -6.45 -0.38
CA ILE A 19 -0.73 -6.43 -1.21
C ILE A 19 0.34 -5.53 -0.57
N LEU A 20 -0.04 -4.31 -0.15
CA LEU A 20 0.87 -3.38 0.53
C LEU A 20 1.40 -3.95 1.85
N LEU A 21 0.56 -4.64 2.63
CA LEU A 21 0.99 -5.33 3.85
C LEU A 21 2.00 -6.44 3.56
N TYR A 22 1.77 -7.25 2.52
CA TYR A 22 2.71 -8.27 2.07
C TYR A 22 4.06 -7.67 1.69
N LEU A 23 4.05 -6.54 0.95
CA LEU A 23 5.27 -5.80 0.60
C LEU A 23 6.04 -5.30 1.83
N ILE A 24 5.36 -4.83 2.87
CA ILE A 24 6.01 -4.41 4.13
C ILE A 24 6.68 -5.61 4.80
N ILE A 25 5.97 -6.74 4.94
CA ILE A 25 6.53 -7.97 5.54
C ILE A 25 7.74 -8.43 4.75
N ASN A 26 7.65 -8.47 3.42
CA ASN A 26 8.77 -8.85 2.56
C ASN A 26 9.97 -7.91 2.74
N THR A 27 9.73 -6.61 2.88
CA THR A 27 10.80 -5.63 3.12
C THR A 27 11.42 -5.80 4.51
N MET A 28 10.63 -6.15 5.53
CA MET A 28 11.15 -6.48 6.87
C MET A 28 12.01 -7.75 6.86
N ILE A 29 11.62 -8.76 6.09
CA ILE A 29 12.41 -9.97 5.86
C ILE A 29 13.74 -9.59 5.19
N SER A 30 13.71 -8.77 4.13
CA SER A 30 14.94 -8.27 3.50
C SER A 30 15.82 -7.49 4.46
N ILE A 31 15.28 -6.66 5.37
CA ILE A 31 16.11 -6.01 6.40
C ILE A 31 16.81 -7.05 7.26
N LYS A 32 16.10 -8.07 7.73
CA LYS A 32 16.69 -9.09 8.60
C LYS A 32 17.83 -9.90 7.95
N TYR A 33 17.77 -10.13 6.63
CA TYR A 33 18.71 -11.01 5.93
C TYR A 33 19.75 -10.27 5.07
N GLU A 34 19.46 -9.04 4.64
CA GLU A 34 20.31 -8.28 3.71
C GLU A 34 21.03 -7.11 4.37
N THR A 35 20.87 -6.86 5.67
CA THR A 35 21.59 -5.80 6.37
C THR A 35 22.44 -6.38 7.51
N ASP A 36 23.54 -5.69 7.83
CA ASP A 36 24.49 -6.10 8.89
C ASP A 36 23.92 -5.94 10.33
N GLY A 37 22.62 -5.65 10.44
CA GLY A 37 21.90 -5.43 11.69
C GLY A 37 20.65 -4.58 11.51
N ILE A 38 19.76 -4.58 12.51
CA ILE A 38 18.48 -3.84 12.49
C ILE A 38 18.71 -2.31 12.41
N GLU A 39 19.91 -1.84 12.76
CA GLU A 39 20.29 -0.43 12.74
C GLU A 39 20.79 0.04 11.37
N THR A 40 21.28 -0.86 10.51
CA THR A 40 21.72 -0.51 9.15
C THR A 40 20.58 -0.77 8.18
N CYS A 41 20.00 0.29 7.63
CA CYS A 41 18.84 0.22 6.72
C CYS A 41 19.23 0.03 5.24
N ILE A 42 20.52 -0.10 4.93
CA ILE A 42 21.05 -0.24 3.57
C ILE A 42 21.27 -1.72 3.28
N SER A 43 20.57 -2.24 2.28
CA SER A 43 20.76 -3.61 1.79
C SER A 43 22.19 -3.79 1.25
N SER A 44 22.93 -4.78 1.74
CA SER A 44 24.23 -5.19 1.21
C SER A 44 24.11 -5.89 -0.14
N VAL A 45 22.92 -6.41 -0.48
CA VAL A 45 22.63 -7.10 -1.74
C VAL A 45 22.25 -6.11 -2.85
N THR A 46 21.36 -5.16 -2.55
CA THR A 46 20.78 -4.24 -3.56
C THR A 46 21.27 -2.80 -3.44
N GLY A 47 21.95 -2.44 -2.34
CA GLY A 47 22.38 -1.07 -2.04
C GLY A 47 21.24 -0.10 -1.72
N LYS A 48 20.00 -0.57 -1.62
CA LYS A 48 18.81 0.27 -1.41
C LYS A 48 18.52 0.50 0.07
N ASN A 49 17.95 1.68 0.37
CA ASN A 49 17.44 1.99 1.70
C ASN A 49 16.06 1.34 1.92
N LEU A 50 16.06 0.22 2.64
CA LEU A 50 14.88 -0.58 2.94
C LEU A 50 13.95 0.12 3.95
N CYS A 51 14.49 0.94 4.86
CA CYS A 51 13.68 1.72 5.82
C CYS A 51 12.90 2.83 5.11
N SER A 52 13.53 3.54 4.18
CA SER A 52 12.82 4.51 3.32
C SER A 52 11.72 3.83 2.50
N ARG A 53 11.95 2.58 2.05
CA ARG A 53 10.92 1.80 1.35
C ARG A 53 9.73 1.45 2.26
N ILE A 54 9.98 1.07 3.51
CA ILE A 54 8.91 0.83 4.49
C ILE A 54 8.10 2.10 4.77
N ASP A 55 8.76 3.25 4.94
CA ASP A 55 8.06 4.50 5.19
C ASP A 55 7.23 4.95 3.99
N GLN A 56 7.74 4.78 2.77
CA GLN A 56 6.94 4.98 1.55
C GLN A 56 5.72 4.07 1.52
N LEU A 57 5.87 2.78 1.84
CA LEU A 57 4.76 1.83 1.88
C LEU A 57 3.71 2.21 2.94
N LYS A 58 4.14 2.67 4.13
CA LYS A 58 3.23 3.19 5.16
C LYS A 58 2.45 4.40 4.65
N VAL A 59 3.12 5.36 4.01
CA VAL A 59 2.46 6.53 3.41
C VAL A 59 1.46 6.11 2.33
N SER A 60 1.80 5.13 1.49
CA SER A 60 0.88 4.58 0.50
C SER A 60 -0.39 4.00 1.13
N ILE A 61 -0.30 3.30 2.27
CA ILE A 61 -1.48 2.79 3.00
C ILE A 61 -2.37 3.95 3.47
N TYR A 62 -1.79 5.03 4.00
CA TYR A 62 -2.58 6.19 4.42
C TYR A 62 -3.32 6.84 3.25
N ILE A 63 -2.66 6.97 2.09
CA ILE A 63 -3.28 7.51 0.88
C ILE A 63 -4.44 6.60 0.44
N ASP A 64 -4.24 5.29 0.44
CA ASP A 64 -5.24 4.30 0.02
C ASP A 64 -6.50 4.36 0.91
N MET A 65 -6.33 4.55 2.22
CA MET A 65 -7.44 4.79 3.16
C MET A 65 -8.20 6.08 2.83
N ILE A 66 -7.51 7.18 2.55
CA ILE A 66 -8.15 8.47 2.21
C ILE A 66 -8.94 8.32 0.90
N VAL A 67 -8.35 7.69 -0.12
CA VAL A 67 -8.99 7.44 -1.42
C VAL A 67 -10.24 6.57 -1.22
N MET A 68 -10.15 5.52 -0.40
CA MET A 68 -11.28 4.65 -0.10
C MET A 68 -12.44 5.41 0.59
N ILE A 69 -12.14 6.23 1.61
CA ILE A 69 -13.14 7.05 2.30
C ILE A 69 -13.78 8.03 1.32
N PHE A 70 -12.97 8.72 0.51
CA PHE A 70 -13.46 9.66 -0.49
C PHE A 70 -14.37 8.97 -1.53
N TRP A 71 -13.97 7.79 -2.00
CA TRP A 71 -14.74 7.00 -2.96
C TRP A 71 -16.08 6.52 -2.40
N LEU A 72 -16.12 6.16 -1.11
CA LEU A 72 -17.33 5.81 -0.39
C LEU A 72 -18.24 7.02 -0.15
N ALA A 73 -17.67 8.17 0.24
CA ALA A 73 -18.42 9.40 0.48
C ALA A 73 -19.08 9.92 -0.81
N LEU A 74 -18.37 9.88 -1.93
CA LEU A 74 -18.89 10.30 -3.23
C LEU A 74 -19.78 9.26 -3.92
N LYS A 75 -20.03 8.10 -3.31
CA LYS A 75 -20.89 7.05 -3.87
C LYS A 75 -22.20 7.59 -4.44
N ASN A 76 -22.89 8.44 -3.66
CA ASN A 76 -24.21 8.97 -4.02
C ASN A 76 -24.15 9.98 -5.17
N LEU A 77 -22.99 10.59 -5.42
CA LEU A 77 -22.75 11.52 -6.53
C LEU A 77 -22.26 10.80 -7.80
N ILE A 78 -21.46 9.74 -7.64
CA ILE A 78 -20.81 9.02 -8.74
C ILE A 78 -21.71 7.95 -9.36
N VAL A 79 -22.49 7.25 -8.53
CA VAL A 79 -23.41 6.20 -8.99
C VAL A 79 -24.69 6.88 -9.47
N LYS A 80 -24.87 6.95 -10.80
CA LYS A 80 -26.16 7.37 -11.39
C LYS A 80 -27.20 6.33 -10.97
N ARG A 81 -28.26 6.80 -10.31
CA ARG A 81 -29.40 5.98 -9.88
C ARG A 81 -30.09 5.37 -11.10
#